data_AF-A0A963IMD9-F1
#
_entry.id   AF-A0A963IMD9-F1
#
_cell.length_a   1.000
_cell.length_b   1.000
_cell.length_c   1.000
_cell.angle_alpha   90.00
_cell.angle_beta   90.00
_cell.angle_gamma   90.00
#
_symmetry.space_group_name_H-M   'P 1'
#
loop_
_entity.id
_entity.type
_entity.pdbx_description
1 polymer ?
#
loop_
_entity_poly.entity_id
_entity_poly.type
_entity_poly.pdbx_seq_one_letter_code
_entity_poly.pdbx_strand_id
1 'polypeptide(L)'
;PGFELAFETYGKLNAGQSNAVLVCHALAGSHHVAGRYADDPENLGWWDNLVGPGKPLDTNKFFVVGVNNLGGCYGSTGPLSLKPETGKRYGADFPLVTVEDWVAA
;
A
#
# COMPACT_ATOMS: atom_id res chain seq x y z
N PRO A 1 11.27 18.33 -3.49
CA PRO A 1 10.71 17.19 -4.24
C PRO A 1 10.33 16.07 -3.28
N GLY A 2 9.13 15.51 -3.43
CA GLY A 2 8.61 14.44 -2.58
C GLY A 2 7.52 13.68 -3.31
N PHE A 3 7.15 12.54 -2.77
CA PHE A 3 6.05 11.70 -3.24
C PHE A 3 5.16 11.34 -2.05
N GLU A 4 3.95 10.91 -2.36
CA GLU A 4 3.00 10.36 -1.41
C GLU A 4 2.86 8.86 -1.64
N LEU A 5 2.81 8.10 -0.55
CA LEU A 5 2.50 6.67 -0.56
C LEU A 5 1.17 6.43 0.14
N ALA A 6 0.28 5.69 -0.52
CA ALA A 6 -0.89 5.14 0.11
C ALA A 6 -0.53 3.81 0.78
N PHE A 7 -0.94 3.66 2.04
CA PHE A 7 -0.70 2.46 2.81
C PHE A 7 -1.87 2.19 3.77
N GLU A 8 -2.00 0.92 4.17
CA GLU A 8 -2.90 0.46 5.21
C GLU A 8 -2.13 -0.36 6.24
N THR A 9 -2.69 -0.45 7.44
CA THR A 9 -2.10 -1.24 8.52
C THR A 9 -3.14 -2.12 9.19
N TYR A 10 -2.73 -3.32 9.58
CA TYR A 10 -3.59 -4.30 10.23
C TYR A 10 -2.94 -4.83 11.51
N GLY A 11 -3.72 -4.99 12.57
CA GLY A 11 -3.21 -5.38 13.88
C GLY A 11 -2.58 -4.20 14.64
N LYS A 12 -1.66 -4.48 15.55
CA LYS A 12 -1.04 -3.47 16.43
C LYS A 12 0.46 -3.66 16.55
N LEU A 13 1.21 -2.58 16.32
CA LEU A 13 2.66 -2.55 16.55
C LEU A 13 2.94 -2.71 18.05
N ASN A 14 3.80 -3.66 18.39
CA ASN A 14 4.18 -3.88 19.78
C ASN A 14 5.15 -2.78 20.26
N ALA A 15 5.33 -2.66 21.57
CA ALA A 15 6.18 -1.61 22.16
C ALA A 15 7.66 -1.71 21.73
N GLY A 16 8.14 -2.92 21.42
CA GLY A 16 9.50 -3.17 20.94
C GLY A 16 9.67 -3.03 19.43
N GLN A 17 8.61 -2.68 18.70
CA GLN A 17 8.56 -2.57 17.23
C GLN A 17 9.10 -3.81 16.49
N SER A 18 8.98 -5.00 17.09
CA SER A 18 9.61 -6.23 16.61
C SER A 18 8.65 -7.15 15.85
N ASN A 19 7.41 -6.73 15.64
CA ASN A 19 6.35 -7.55 15.02
C ASN A 19 5.80 -6.96 13.72
N ALA A 20 6.52 -6.03 13.08
CA ALA A 20 6.11 -5.45 11.82
C ALA A 20 6.39 -6.40 10.64
N VAL A 21 5.42 -6.53 9.72
CA VAL A 21 5.55 -7.30 8.47
C VAL A 21 5.05 -6.44 7.31
N LEU A 22 5.92 -6.21 6.32
CA LEU A 22 5.55 -5.51 5.09
C LEU A 22 5.03 -6.52 4.06
N VAL A 23 3.87 -6.22 3.47
CA VAL A 23 3.29 -6.98 2.35
C VAL A 23 3.45 -6.18 1.07
N CYS A 24 4.24 -6.72 0.14
CA CYS A 24 4.40 -6.16 -1.20
C CYS A 24 3.37 -6.78 -2.14
N HIS A 25 2.58 -5.94 -2.82
CA HIS A 25 1.53 -6.43 -3.71
C HIS A 25 2.08 -6.89 -5.08
N ALA A 26 1.31 -7.73 -5.77
CA ALA A 26 1.58 -8.13 -7.15
C ALA A 26 1.28 -6.99 -8.15
N LEU A 27 1.50 -7.21 -9.45
CA LEU A 27 1.42 -6.17 -10.50
C LEU A 27 0.13 -5.32 -10.47
N ALA A 28 -1.03 -5.94 -10.28
CA ALA A 28 -2.34 -5.27 -10.26
C ALA A 28 -2.93 -5.11 -8.85
N GLY A 29 -2.15 -5.39 -7.81
CA GLY A 29 -2.57 -5.23 -6.43
C GLY A 29 -2.46 -3.78 -5.94
N SER A 30 -2.84 -3.56 -4.69
CA SER A 30 -2.80 -2.25 -4.02
C SER A 30 -2.39 -2.40 -2.55
N HIS A 31 -2.40 -1.30 -1.81
CA HIS A 31 -2.20 -1.28 -0.36
C HIS A 31 -3.33 -2.02 0.41
N HIS A 32 -4.48 -2.28 -0.22
CA HIS A 32 -5.65 -2.91 0.41
C HIS A 32 -5.52 -4.43 0.49
N VAL A 33 -4.70 -4.91 1.43
CA VAL A 33 -4.35 -6.33 1.58
C VAL A 33 -5.51 -7.15 2.13
N ALA A 34 -6.29 -6.63 3.09
CA ALA A 34 -7.34 -7.39 3.77
C ALA A 34 -8.45 -6.50 4.34
N GLY A 35 -9.52 -7.13 4.81
CA GLY A 35 -10.69 -6.44 5.34
C GLY A 35 -11.56 -5.82 4.26
N ARG A 36 -12.45 -4.93 4.69
CA ARG A 36 -13.38 -4.18 3.85
C ARG A 36 -13.39 -2.72 4.29
N TYR A 37 -13.55 -1.79 3.36
CA TYR A 37 -13.77 -0.39 3.71
C TYR A 37 -15.16 -0.22 4.33
N ALA A 38 -15.26 0.69 5.31
CA ALA A 38 -16.51 0.90 6.05
C ALA A 38 -17.65 1.45 5.16
N ASP A 39 -17.29 2.22 4.14
CA ASP A 39 -18.19 2.84 3.16
C ASP A 39 -18.37 2.02 1.87
N ASP A 40 -17.53 0.99 1.66
CA ASP A 40 -17.63 0.06 0.52
C ASP A 40 -17.48 -1.39 1.01
N PRO A 41 -18.56 -1.98 1.55
CA PRO A 41 -18.51 -3.32 2.12
C PRO A 41 -18.31 -4.42 1.07
N GLU A 42 -18.43 -4.16 -0.23
CA GLU A 42 -18.11 -5.15 -1.27
C GLU A 42 -16.62 -5.19 -1.61
N ASN A 43 -15.88 -4.14 -1.26
CA ASN A 43 -14.43 -4.03 -1.43
C ASN A 43 -13.69 -4.97 -0.48
N LEU A 44 -13.39 -6.19 -0.92
CA LEU A 44 -12.62 -7.15 -0.13
C LEU A 44 -11.14 -7.07 -0.50
N GLY A 45 -10.27 -6.92 0.50
CA GLY A 45 -8.83 -6.95 0.31
C GLY A 45 -8.35 -8.24 -0.37
N TRP A 46 -7.35 -8.10 -1.25
CA TRP A 46 -6.96 -9.16 -2.20
C TRP A 46 -6.35 -10.41 -1.56
N TRP A 47 -5.97 -10.33 -0.28
CA TRP A 47 -5.47 -11.43 0.55
C TRP A 47 -6.23 -11.54 1.88
N ASP A 48 -7.50 -11.14 1.93
CA ASP A 48 -8.29 -11.24 3.16
C ASP A 48 -8.26 -12.65 3.75
N ASN A 49 -8.35 -13.71 2.94
CA ASN A 49 -8.28 -15.08 3.43
C ASN A 49 -6.95 -15.47 4.11
N LEU A 50 -5.87 -14.70 3.90
CA LEU A 50 -4.54 -14.94 4.46
C LEU A 50 -4.19 -14.00 5.62
N VAL A 51 -4.72 -12.78 5.63
CA VAL A 51 -4.35 -11.74 6.60
C VAL A 51 -5.53 -11.38 7.50
N GLY A 52 -5.35 -11.51 8.81
CA GLY A 52 -6.39 -11.20 9.80
C GLY A 52 -6.28 -12.02 11.09
N PRO A 53 -7.21 -11.84 12.05
CA PRO A 53 -7.14 -12.50 13.34
C PRO A 53 -7.19 -14.03 13.20
N GLY A 54 -6.12 -14.72 13.62
CA GLY A 54 -6.00 -16.19 13.56
C GLY A 54 -5.74 -16.77 12.17
N LYS A 55 -5.57 -15.94 11.14
CA LYS A 55 -5.23 -16.36 9.77
C LYS A 55 -3.71 -16.62 9.63
N PRO A 56 -3.21 -17.18 8.50
CA PRO A 56 -1.79 -17.46 8.31
C PRO A 56 -0.86 -16.29 8.61
N LEU A 57 -1.21 -15.08 8.17
CA LEU A 57 -0.60 -13.83 8.64
C LEU A 57 -1.50 -13.22 9.72
N ASP A 58 -1.27 -13.66 10.95
CA ASP A 58 -2.12 -13.41 12.12
C ASP A 58 -1.96 -11.98 12.66
N THR A 59 -2.98 -11.14 12.49
CA THR A 59 -2.96 -9.74 12.97
C THR A 59 -3.15 -9.59 14.48
N ASN A 60 -3.44 -10.68 15.21
CA ASN A 60 -3.33 -10.69 16.67
C ASN A 60 -1.86 -10.73 17.14
N LYS A 61 -0.94 -11.13 16.26
CA LYS A 61 0.50 -11.28 16.57
C LYS A 61 1.36 -10.26 15.85
N PHE A 62 1.07 -10.01 14.58
CA PHE A 62 1.85 -9.13 13.72
C PHE A 62 1.13 -7.80 13.45
N PHE A 63 1.93 -6.76 13.27
CA PHE A 63 1.52 -5.49 12.70
C PHE A 63 1.84 -5.53 11.21
N VAL A 64 0.82 -5.70 10.38
CA VAL A 64 0.98 -5.87 8.93
C VAL A 64 0.83 -4.51 8.27
N VAL A 65 1.72 -4.19 7.33
CA VAL A 65 1.67 -2.96 6.53
C VAL A 65 1.52 -3.35 5.06
N GLY A 66 0.48 -2.85 4.40
CA GLY A 66 0.32 -2.92 2.95
C GLY A 66 0.61 -1.56 2.35
N VAL A 67 1.53 -1.49 1.38
CA VAL A 67 1.90 -0.22 0.71
C VAL A 67 1.61 -0.34 -0.78
N ASN A 68 1.08 0.73 -1.38
CA ASN A 68 0.89 0.79 -2.81
C ASN A 68 2.15 1.39 -3.47
N ASN A 69 2.62 0.74 -4.53
CA ASN A 69 3.86 1.11 -5.19
C ASN A 69 3.80 2.52 -5.82
N LEU A 70 4.96 3.19 -5.87
CA LEU A 70 5.14 4.38 -6.71
C LEU A 70 4.88 4.04 -8.17
N GLY A 71 4.15 4.90 -8.86
CA GLY A 71 3.66 4.63 -10.21
C GLY A 71 2.32 3.88 -10.26
N GLY A 72 1.82 3.38 -9.13
CA GLY A 72 0.51 2.73 -9.04
C GLY A 72 -0.67 3.70 -9.22
N CYS A 73 -1.88 3.15 -9.31
CA CYS A 73 -3.13 3.91 -9.51
C CYS A 73 -4.07 3.90 -8.29
N TYR A 74 -3.64 3.33 -7.16
CA TYR A 74 -4.42 3.23 -5.93
C TYR A 74 -3.88 4.17 -4.84
N GLY A 75 -3.77 5.46 -5.16
CA GLY A 75 -3.50 6.53 -4.18
C GLY A 75 -2.05 7.00 -4.08
N SER A 76 -1.05 6.11 -4.23
CA SER A 76 0.35 6.56 -4.26
C SER A 76 0.65 7.43 -5.47
N THR A 77 1.72 8.22 -5.38
CA THR A 77 2.16 9.09 -6.48
C THR A 77 2.46 8.28 -7.72
N GLY A 78 1.81 8.64 -8.83
CA GLY A 78 1.91 7.95 -10.11
C GLY A 78 1.57 8.88 -11.29
N PRO A 79 1.44 8.33 -12.51
CA PRO A 79 1.14 9.11 -13.72
C PRO A 79 -0.15 9.95 -13.62
N LEU A 80 -1.09 9.52 -12.77
CA LEU A 80 -2.35 10.22 -12.55
C LEU A 80 -2.27 11.37 -11.52
N SER A 81 -1.17 11.47 -10.75
CA SER A 81 -0.95 12.52 -9.76
C SER A 81 -0.67 13.87 -10.43
N LEU A 82 -0.92 14.96 -9.71
CA LEU A 82 -0.65 16.32 -10.19
C LEU A 82 0.82 16.70 -9.94
N LYS A 83 1.46 17.31 -10.94
CA LYS A 83 2.76 17.97 -10.79
C LYS A 83 2.60 19.19 -9.89
N PRO A 84 3.31 19.31 -8.76
CA PRO A 84 3.20 20.45 -7.86
C PRO A 84 3.45 21.79 -8.57
N GLU A 85 4.36 21.80 -9.55
CA GLU A 85 4.80 23.02 -10.24
C GLU A 85 3.78 23.52 -11.25
N THR A 86 3.01 22.62 -11.87
CA THR A 86 2.12 22.97 -12.99
C THR A 86 0.64 22.70 -12.73
N GLY A 87 0.30 21.95 -11.67
CA GLY A 87 -1.07 21.50 -11.40
C GLY A 87 -1.67 20.57 -12.46
N LYS A 88 -0.86 20.05 -13.39
CA LYS A 88 -1.28 19.12 -14.45
C LYS A 88 -0.86 17.71 -14.08
N ARG A 89 -1.55 16.69 -14.59
CA ARG A 89 -1.15 15.29 -14.38
C ARG A 89 0.24 15.01 -14.95
N TYR A 90 0.99 14.12 -14.31
CA TYR A 90 2.29 13.69 -14.83
C TYR A 90 2.16 13.03 -16.21
N GLY A 91 1.21 12.11 -16.38
CA GLY A 91 1.03 11.37 -17.63
C GLY A 91 2.31 10.64 -18.06
N ALA A 92 2.66 10.77 -19.34
CA ALA A 92 3.88 10.17 -19.89
C ALA A 92 5.18 10.79 -19.35
N ASP A 93 5.11 11.95 -18.69
CA ASP A 93 6.28 12.58 -18.06
C ASP A 93 6.59 12.01 -16.67
N PHE A 94 5.80 11.03 -16.19
CA PHE A 94 6.13 10.35 -14.94
C PHE A 94 7.46 9.60 -15.09
N PRO A 95 8.39 9.71 -14.13
CA PRO A 95 9.68 9.05 -14.25
C PRO A 95 9.51 7.53 -14.37
N LEU A 96 10.47 6.89 -15.03
CA LEU A 96 10.60 5.44 -14.98
C LEU A 96 10.84 5.02 -13.53
N VAL A 97 10.07 4.03 -13.06
CA VAL A 97 10.19 3.49 -11.70
C VAL A 97 10.58 2.03 -11.78
N THR A 98 11.52 1.64 -10.92
CA THR A 98 12.07 0.31 -10.79
C THR A 98 11.66 -0.34 -9.47
N VAL A 99 11.99 -1.63 -9.29
CA VAL A 99 11.74 -2.32 -8.02
C VAL A 99 12.60 -1.73 -6.90
N GLU A 100 13.82 -1.31 -7.23
CA GLU A 100 14.74 -0.65 -6.30
C GLU A 100 14.15 0.66 -5.76
N ASP A 101 13.46 1.42 -6.61
CA ASP A 101 12.76 2.63 -6.20
C ASP A 101 11.61 2.31 -5.23
N TRP A 102 10.86 1.22 -5.44
CA TRP A 102 9.81 0.80 -4.51
C TRP A 102 10.35 0.35 -3.15
N VAL A 103 11.54 -0.26 -3.12
CA VAL A 103 12.18 -0.70 -1.87
C VAL A 103 12.78 0.48 -1.10
N ALA A 104 13.24 1.52 -1.80
CA ALA A 104 13.84 2.70 -1.18
C ALA A 104 12.81 3.73 -0.67
N ALA A 105 11.58 3.68 -1.20
CA ALA A 105 10.52 4.66 -0.95
C ALA A 105 9.87 4.57 0.44
#